data_AF-A0A2H9MTY9-F1
#
_entry.id   AF-A0A2H9MTY9-F1
#
_cell.length_a   1.000
_cell.length_b   1.000
_cell.length_c   1.000
_cell.angle_alpha   90.00
_cell.angle_beta   90.00
_cell.angle_gamma   90.00
#
_symmetry.space_group_name_H-M   'P 1'
#
loop_
_entity.id
_entity.type
_entity.pdbx_description
1 polymer ?
#
loop_
_entity_poly.entity_id
_entity_poly.type
_entity_poly.pdbx_seq_one_letter_code
_entity_poly.pdbx_strand_id
1 'polypeptide(L)'
;VESPFLDKKIIELAKTIPSNLKVRDEKTKRHGKWILRKTFEKNIPMQIAWREKSPMQEGSGTAGLSNLFDSVINDQLFSEKRKKIQDADGVTIRTKESMYYYEIYRKLYQVSSKKQDTRSCPYCNFNVENSKFCRMCGAFPI
;
A
#
# COMPACT_ATOMS: atom_id res chain seq x y z
N VAL A 1 -6.86 11.73 15.22
CA VAL A 1 -6.66 11.92 13.76
C VAL A 1 -8.03 11.97 13.13
N GLU A 2 -8.35 13.04 12.42
CA GLU A 2 -9.60 13.15 11.67
C GLU A 2 -9.34 12.84 10.19
N SER A 3 -10.32 12.22 9.53
CA SER A 3 -10.23 11.88 8.10
C SER A 3 -11.53 12.26 7.39
N PRO A 4 -11.70 13.56 7.04
CA PRO A 4 -12.96 14.07 6.49
C PRO A 4 -13.44 13.34 5.22
N PHE A 5 -12.52 12.85 4.39
CA PHE A 5 -12.85 12.06 3.20
C PHE A 5 -13.47 10.68 3.52
N LEU A 6 -13.38 10.22 4.76
CA LEU A 6 -13.99 8.99 5.24
C LEU A 6 -15.33 9.22 5.96
N ASP A 7 -15.82 10.46 6.01
CA ASP A 7 -17.16 10.74 6.54
C ASP A 7 -18.23 10.04 5.71
N LYS A 8 -19.23 9.45 6.38
CA LYS A 8 -20.28 8.67 5.72
C LYS A 8 -21.02 9.47 4.65
N LYS A 9 -21.33 10.75 4.90
CA LYS A 9 -22.04 11.61 3.94
C LYS A 9 -21.18 11.86 2.70
N ILE A 10 -19.88 12.04 2.89
CA ILE A 10 -18.92 12.21 1.78
C ILE A 10 -18.78 10.93 0.97
N ILE A 11 -18.71 9.77 1.62
CA ILE A 11 -18.65 8.46 0.94
C ILE A 11 -19.91 8.22 0.12
N GLU A 12 -21.09 8.46 0.67
CA GLU A 12 -22.36 8.28 -0.06
C GLU A 12 -22.45 9.24 -1.25
N LEU A 13 -22.07 10.50 -1.08
CA LEU A 13 -21.95 11.44 -2.21
C LEU A 13 -20.95 10.94 -3.26
N ALA A 14 -19.79 10.44 -2.85
CA ALA A 14 -18.79 9.95 -3.78
C ALA A 14 -19.27 8.73 -4.59
N LYS A 15 -20.18 7.92 -4.04
CA LYS A 15 -20.79 6.78 -4.74
C LYS A 15 -21.76 7.20 -5.85
N THR A 16 -22.49 8.30 -5.68
CA THR A 16 -23.45 8.80 -6.69
C THR A 16 -22.76 9.47 -7.88
N ILE A 17 -21.51 9.92 -7.73
CA ILE A 17 -20.76 10.58 -8.82
C ILE A 17 -20.43 9.59 -9.95
N PRO A 18 -20.79 9.92 -11.22
CA PRO A 18 -20.44 9.14 -12.41
C PRO A 18 -18.93 8.87 -12.55
N SER A 19 -18.57 7.68 -13.04
CA SER A 19 -17.16 7.26 -13.17
C SER A 19 -16.34 8.14 -14.12
N ASN A 20 -16.96 8.65 -15.20
CA ASN A 20 -16.35 9.59 -16.16
C ASN A 20 -16.00 10.95 -15.56
N LEU A 21 -16.54 11.32 -14.39
CA LEU A 21 -16.14 12.52 -13.64
C LEU A 21 -15.06 12.24 -12.59
N LYS A 22 -14.86 10.97 -12.23
CA LYS A 22 -13.77 10.55 -11.33
C LYS A 22 -12.46 10.44 -12.08
N VAL A 23 -12.52 9.93 -13.32
CA VAL A 23 -11.38 9.83 -14.22
C VAL A 23 -11.80 10.37 -15.59
N ARG A 24 -11.16 11.45 -16.03
CA ARG A 24 -11.50 12.14 -17.27
C ARG A 24 -10.25 12.62 -17.99
N ASP A 25 -10.32 12.66 -19.31
CA ASP A 25 -9.32 13.32 -20.15
C ASP A 25 -9.59 14.83 -20.16
N GLU A 26 -8.57 15.62 -19.83
CA GLU A 26 -8.58 17.06 -20.00
C GLU A 26 -7.37 17.47 -20.83
N LYS A 27 -7.64 18.16 -21.94
CA LYS A 27 -6.65 18.39 -23.01
C LYS A 27 -6.08 17.06 -23.52
N THR A 28 -4.81 16.80 -23.27
CA THR A 28 -4.08 15.61 -23.73
C THR A 28 -3.74 14.63 -22.60
N LYS A 29 -4.22 14.88 -21.37
CA LYS A 29 -3.85 14.09 -20.19
C LYS A 29 -5.06 13.53 -19.47
N ARG A 30 -4.94 12.27 -19.07
CA ARG A 30 -5.92 11.59 -18.24
C ARG A 30 -5.70 11.94 -16.77
N HIS A 31 -6.69 12.56 -16.14
CA HIS A 31 -6.63 12.96 -14.75
C HIS A 31 -7.55 12.10 -13.89
N GLY A 32 -6.98 11.51 -12.83
CA GLY A 32 -7.76 10.98 -11.71
C GLY A 32 -8.20 12.09 -10.76
N LYS A 33 -9.27 11.81 -10.01
CA LYS A 33 -9.91 12.75 -9.07
C LYS A 33 -10.37 14.03 -9.77
N TRP A 34 -10.74 13.95 -11.04
CA TRP A 34 -11.01 15.11 -11.90
C TRP A 34 -12.04 16.07 -11.29
N ILE A 35 -13.17 15.54 -10.83
CA ILE A 35 -14.23 16.34 -10.20
C ILE A 35 -13.73 17.13 -8.98
N LEU A 36 -12.88 16.53 -8.13
CA LEU A 36 -12.30 17.21 -6.97
C LEU A 36 -11.38 18.36 -7.41
N ARG A 37 -10.59 18.15 -8.46
CA ARG A 37 -9.71 19.21 -9.00
C ARG A 37 -10.53 20.39 -9.49
N LYS A 38 -11.58 20.12 -10.28
CA LYS A 38 -12.51 21.16 -10.77
C LYS A 38 -13.25 21.90 -9.68
N THR A 39 -13.69 21.20 -8.63
CA THR A 39 -14.39 21.84 -7.50
C THR A 39 -13.52 22.89 -6.81
N PHE A 40 -12.21 22.64 -6.68
CA PHE A 40 -11.31 23.49 -5.89
C PHE A 40 -10.30 24.31 -6.70
N GLU A 41 -10.27 24.23 -8.04
CA GLU A 41 -9.28 24.94 -8.86
C GLU A 41 -9.32 26.48 -8.73
N LYS A 42 -10.44 27.03 -8.24
CA LYS A 42 -10.58 28.46 -7.92
C LYS A 42 -10.22 28.81 -6.48
N ASN A 43 -10.09 27.81 -5.60
CA ASN A 43 -9.80 27.99 -4.17
C ASN A 43 -8.32 27.78 -3.83
N ILE A 44 -7.56 27.07 -4.68
CA ILE A 44 -6.13 26.81 -4.48
C ILE A 44 -5.35 27.12 -5.76
N PRO A 45 -4.02 27.36 -5.69
CA PRO A 45 -3.22 27.64 -6.88
C PRO A 45 -3.36 26.55 -7.93
N MET A 46 -3.49 26.96 -9.20
CA MET A 46 -3.70 26.07 -10.35
C MET A 46 -2.69 24.92 -10.39
N GLN A 47 -1.41 25.22 -10.10
CA GLN A 47 -0.32 24.24 -10.03
C GLN A 47 -0.52 23.14 -8.98
N ILE A 48 -1.23 23.44 -7.89
CA ILE A 48 -1.55 22.47 -6.83
C ILE A 48 -2.81 21.68 -7.22
N ALA A 49 -3.86 22.39 -7.69
CA ALA A 49 -5.11 21.76 -8.14
C ALA A 49 -4.87 20.71 -9.23
N TRP A 50 -3.90 20.94 -10.12
CA TRP A 50 -3.58 20.07 -11.25
C TRP A 50 -2.26 19.32 -11.10
N ARG A 51 -1.69 19.26 -9.89
CA ARG A 51 -0.44 18.53 -9.61
C ARG A 51 -0.57 17.05 -9.98
N GLU A 52 0.50 16.52 -10.55
CA GLU A 52 0.65 15.10 -10.84
C GLU A 52 0.75 14.27 -9.56
N LYS A 53 0.30 13.01 -9.66
CA LYS A 53 0.46 12.05 -8.58
C LYS A 53 1.92 11.58 -8.56
N SER A 54 2.65 11.95 -7.51
CA SER A 54 3.90 11.29 -7.14
C SER A 54 3.59 10.14 -6.18
N PRO A 55 4.27 8.98 -6.31
CA PRO A 55 4.30 7.96 -5.26
C PRO A 55 4.68 8.57 -3.91
N MET A 56 4.11 8.03 -2.83
CA MET A 56 4.32 8.60 -1.50
C MET A 56 5.79 8.52 -1.09
N GLN A 57 6.46 7.41 -1.42
CA GLN A 57 7.86 7.16 -1.11
C GLN A 57 8.82 8.14 -1.80
N GLU A 58 8.48 8.58 -3.01
CA GLU A 58 9.22 9.63 -3.71
C GLU A 58 8.96 10.98 -3.06
N GLY A 59 7.70 11.30 -2.77
CA GLY A 59 7.30 12.55 -2.14
C GLY A 59 7.85 12.74 -0.72
N SER A 60 8.07 11.64 0.03
CA SER A 60 8.66 11.64 1.37
C SER A 60 10.17 11.44 1.39
N GLY A 61 10.82 11.23 0.22
CA GLY A 61 12.25 10.94 0.14
C GLY A 61 12.67 9.58 0.71
N THR A 62 11.74 8.65 0.92
CA THR A 62 12.02 7.33 1.52
C THR A 62 12.33 6.25 0.48
N ALA A 63 12.32 6.59 -0.82
CA ALA A 63 12.68 5.67 -1.89
C ALA A 63 14.09 5.05 -1.72
N GLY A 64 15.00 5.75 -1.04
CA GLY A 64 16.35 5.24 -0.76
C GLY A 64 16.44 4.17 0.34
N LEU A 65 15.38 3.95 1.12
CA LEU A 65 15.41 2.95 2.21
C LEU A 65 15.62 1.54 1.69
N SER A 66 14.98 1.17 0.58
CA SER A 66 15.18 -0.16 -0.01
C SER A 66 16.65 -0.37 -0.42
N ASN A 67 17.28 0.65 -1.01
CA ASN A 67 18.71 0.61 -1.37
C ASN A 67 19.62 0.50 -0.13
N LEU A 68 19.27 1.18 0.97
CA LEU A 68 20.00 1.08 2.23
C LEU A 68 19.94 -0.35 2.79
N PHE A 69 18.76 -0.96 2.81
CA PHE A 69 18.63 -2.35 3.26
C PHE A 69 19.36 -3.31 2.34
N ASP A 70 19.33 -3.07 1.04
CA ASP A 70 20.04 -3.89 0.06
C ASP A 70 21.57 -3.83 0.23
N SER A 71 22.11 -2.68 0.63
CA SER A 71 23.55 -2.52 0.86
C SER A 71 24.03 -3.01 2.24
N VAL A 72 23.21 -2.89 3.28
CA VAL A 72 23.59 -3.24 4.66
C VAL A 72 23.39 -4.74 4.93
N ILE A 73 22.40 -5.37 4.29
CA ILE A 73 22.06 -6.77 4.56
C ILE A 73 22.70 -7.65 3.49
N ASN A 74 23.56 -8.57 3.93
CA ASN A 74 24.19 -9.56 3.06
C ASN A 74 23.16 -10.57 2.47
N ASP A 75 23.35 -10.97 1.21
CA ASP A 75 22.44 -11.88 0.50
C ASP A 75 22.37 -13.28 1.11
N GLN A 76 23.49 -13.78 1.61
CA GLN A 76 23.52 -15.07 2.30
C GLN A 76 22.71 -15.01 3.60
N LEU A 77 22.92 -13.97 4.42
CA LEU A 77 22.16 -13.74 5.64
C LEU A 77 20.67 -13.59 5.35
N PHE A 78 20.32 -12.84 4.30
CA PHE A 78 18.94 -12.68 3.86
C PHE A 78 18.31 -14.03 3.49
N SER A 79 19.01 -14.85 2.71
CA SER A 79 18.53 -16.16 2.27
C SER A 79 18.31 -17.12 3.45
N GLU A 80 19.26 -17.16 4.39
CA GLU A 80 19.16 -17.98 5.61
C GLU A 80 17.98 -17.56 6.49
N LYS A 81 17.85 -16.25 6.77
CA LYS A 81 16.74 -15.72 7.59
C LYS A 81 15.39 -15.91 6.91
N ARG A 82 15.30 -15.65 5.61
CA ARG A 82 14.10 -15.87 4.81
C ARG A 82 13.63 -17.31 4.90
N LYS A 83 14.55 -18.27 4.79
CA LYS A 83 14.23 -19.70 4.92
C LYS A 83 13.73 -20.02 6.34
N LYS A 84 14.44 -19.57 7.38
CA LYS A 84 14.02 -19.77 8.78
C LYS A 84 12.61 -19.23 9.06
N ILE A 85 12.29 -18.04 8.55
CA ILE A 85 10.96 -17.42 8.69
C ILE A 85 9.90 -18.23 7.93
N GLN A 86 10.20 -18.69 6.72
CA GLN A 86 9.28 -19.52 5.94
C GLN A 86 8.99 -20.85 6.65
N ASP A 87 10.02 -21.50 7.21
CA ASP A 87 9.91 -22.79 7.88
C ASP A 87 9.17 -22.68 9.23
N ALA A 88 9.45 -21.63 10.01
CA ALA A 88 8.86 -21.44 11.34
C ALA A 88 7.44 -20.85 11.29
N ASP A 89 7.22 -19.84 10.44
CA ASP A 89 6.01 -19.02 10.47
C ASP A 89 5.13 -19.19 9.21
N GLY A 90 5.62 -19.91 8.20
CA GLY A 90 4.93 -20.06 6.93
C GLY A 90 4.85 -18.76 6.11
N VAL A 91 5.67 -17.75 6.46
CA VAL A 91 5.66 -16.42 5.82
C VAL A 91 6.77 -16.30 4.77
N THR A 92 6.39 -15.94 3.56
CA THR A 92 7.30 -15.65 2.45
C THR A 92 7.73 -14.19 2.46
N ILE A 93 8.96 -13.94 2.88
CA ILE A 93 9.62 -12.64 2.78
C ILE A 93 10.10 -12.39 1.34
N ARG A 94 9.94 -11.16 0.83
CA ARG A 94 10.22 -10.81 -0.58
C ARG A 94 11.43 -9.90 -0.76
N THR A 95 11.70 -9.02 0.20
CA THR A 95 12.81 -8.05 0.15
C THR A 95 13.54 -7.99 1.49
N LYS A 96 14.80 -7.52 1.48
CA LYS A 96 15.61 -7.30 2.69
C LYS A 96 14.94 -6.31 3.65
N GLU A 97 14.34 -5.26 3.10
CA GLU A 97 13.53 -4.31 3.87
C GLU A 97 12.34 -5.00 4.58
N SER A 98 11.57 -5.82 3.86
CA SER A 98 10.44 -6.55 4.47
C SER A 98 10.87 -7.57 5.53
N MET A 99 12.05 -8.19 5.35
CA MET A 99 12.65 -9.06 6.36
C MET A 99 12.91 -8.29 7.65
N TYR A 100 13.54 -7.11 7.53
CA TYR A 100 13.91 -6.31 8.69
C TYR A 100 12.67 -5.89 9.50
N TYR A 101 11.63 -5.38 8.82
CA TYR A 101 10.37 -5.04 9.49
C TYR A 101 9.69 -6.26 10.11
N TYR A 102 9.76 -7.41 9.44
CA TYR A 102 9.20 -8.65 9.97
C TYR A 102 9.91 -9.13 11.23
N GLU A 103 11.24 -9.05 11.30
CA GLU A 103 11.98 -9.42 12.50
C GLU A 103 11.61 -8.55 13.71
N ILE A 104 11.39 -7.24 13.49
CA ILE A 104 10.88 -6.35 14.55
C ILE A 104 9.48 -6.77 14.95
N TYR A 105 8.60 -7.02 13.98
CA TYR A 105 7.24 -7.50 14.24
C TYR A 105 7.26 -8.79 15.07
N ARG A 106 8.10 -9.77 14.73
CA ARG A 106 8.18 -11.05 15.47
C ARG A 106 8.73 -10.94 16.88
N LYS A 107 9.60 -9.96 17.14
CA LYS A 107 10.06 -9.66 18.50
C LYS A 107 8.95 -9.12 19.39
N LEU A 108 8.00 -8.40 18.80
CA LEU A 108 6.91 -7.74 19.52
C LEU A 108 5.62 -8.57 19.56
N TYR A 109 5.40 -9.41 18.55
CA TYR A 109 4.12 -10.10 18.34
C TYR A 109 4.30 -11.57 17.97
N GLN A 110 3.38 -12.40 18.46
CA GLN A 110 3.26 -13.80 18.06
C GLN A 110 2.53 -13.90 16.72
N VAL A 111 2.95 -14.84 15.87
CA VAL A 111 2.26 -15.14 14.60
C VAL A 111 1.17 -16.17 14.85
N SER A 112 -0.08 -15.78 14.65
CA SER A 112 -1.19 -16.74 14.59
C SER A 112 -1.19 -17.41 13.22
N SER A 113 -0.51 -18.54 13.09
CA SER A 113 -0.36 -19.32 11.85
C SER A 113 -1.59 -20.19 11.51
N LYS A 114 -2.79 -19.82 11.96
CA LYS A 114 -3.99 -20.60 11.62
C LYS A 114 -4.49 -20.19 10.24
N LYS A 115 -4.36 -21.09 9.26
CA LYS A 115 -5.16 -21.06 8.03
C LYS A 115 -6.63 -20.98 8.46
N GLN A 116 -7.27 -19.85 8.21
CA GLN A 116 -8.71 -19.72 8.42
C GLN A 116 -9.40 -20.35 7.20
N ASP A 117 -10.63 -20.86 7.37
CA ASP A 117 -11.42 -21.49 6.29
C ASP A 117 -11.73 -20.52 5.12
N THR A 118 -11.47 -19.23 5.33
CA THR A 118 -11.58 -18.16 4.35
C THR A 118 -10.32 -18.03 3.47
N ARG A 119 -10.49 -17.41 2.29
CA ARG A 119 -9.39 -17.05 1.38
C ARG A 119 -8.25 -16.38 2.16
N SER A 120 -7.02 -16.90 2.00
CA SER A 120 -5.84 -16.46 2.75
C SER A 120 -4.74 -15.97 1.80
N CYS A 121 -3.92 -15.02 2.25
CA CYS A 121 -2.81 -14.49 1.48
C CYS A 121 -1.75 -15.59 1.23
N PRO A 122 -1.31 -15.81 -0.02
CA PRO A 122 -0.33 -16.87 -0.33
C PRO A 122 1.06 -16.62 0.27
N TYR A 123 1.34 -15.38 0.70
CA TYR A 123 2.66 -15.00 1.23
C TYR A 123 2.72 -14.95 2.75
N CYS A 124 1.62 -14.63 3.44
CA CYS A 124 1.65 -14.46 4.90
C CYS A 124 0.54 -15.18 5.64
N ASN A 125 -0.30 -15.95 4.91
CA ASN A 125 -1.46 -16.69 5.44
C ASN A 125 -2.51 -15.83 6.15
N PHE A 126 -2.39 -14.51 6.12
CA PHE A 126 -3.38 -13.60 6.68
C PHE A 126 -4.69 -13.70 5.88
N ASN A 127 -5.83 -13.59 6.57
CA ASN A 127 -7.14 -13.59 5.94
C ASN A 127 -7.26 -12.44 4.92
N VAL A 128 -7.54 -12.80 3.67
CA VAL A 128 -7.80 -11.85 2.60
C VAL A 128 -9.24 -12.09 2.18
N GLU A 129 -10.14 -11.24 2.69
CA GLU A 129 -11.56 -11.22 2.35
C GLU A 129 -11.75 -10.93 0.83
N ASN A 130 -12.66 -10.05 0.44
CA ASN A 130 -12.87 -9.65 -0.96
C ASN A 130 -11.84 -8.62 -1.47
N SER A 131 -10.59 -8.68 -1.00
CA SER A 131 -9.53 -7.75 -1.37
C SER A 131 -8.61 -8.33 -2.46
N LYS A 132 -8.18 -7.48 -3.40
CA LYS A 132 -7.15 -7.83 -4.41
C LYS A 132 -5.72 -7.67 -3.90
N PHE A 133 -5.55 -7.14 -2.69
CA PHE A 133 -4.26 -6.94 -2.03
C PHE A 133 -4.31 -7.41 -0.57
N CYS A 134 -3.18 -7.87 -0.03
CA CYS A 134 -3.08 -8.25 1.37
C CYS A 134 -2.89 -7.02 2.26
N ARG A 135 -3.76 -6.84 3.26
CA ARG A 135 -3.64 -5.74 4.23
C ARG A 135 -2.49 -5.93 5.23
N MET A 136 -2.01 -7.15 5.39
CA MET A 136 -0.93 -7.46 6.33
C MET A 136 0.46 -7.27 5.70
N CYS A 137 0.73 -7.92 4.56
CA CYS A 137 2.06 -7.88 3.92
C CYS A 137 2.15 -6.99 2.67
N GLY A 138 1.05 -6.36 2.25
CA GLY A 138 1.01 -5.47 1.08
C GLY A 138 1.17 -6.20 -0.27
N ALA A 139 1.02 -7.52 -0.33
CA ALA A 139 1.09 -8.25 -1.59
C ALA A 139 -0.07 -7.87 -2.53
N PHE A 140 0.26 -7.56 -3.79
CA PHE A 140 -0.68 -7.28 -4.88
C PHE A 140 -0.02 -7.68 -6.21
N PRO A 141 -0.72 -8.37 -7.12
CA PRO A 141 -2.06 -8.96 -6.93
C PRO A 141 -2.01 -10.22 -6.04
N ILE A 142 -3.16 -10.56 -5.43
CA ILE A 142 -3.42 -11.82 -4.71
C ILE A 142 -4.80 -12.39 -5.05
#